data_AF-A0A3M1ZF32-F1
#
_entry.id   AF-A0A3M1ZF32-F1
#
_cell.length_a   1.000
_cell.length_b   1.000
_cell.length_c   1.000
_cell.angle_alpha   90.00
_cell.angle_beta   90.00
_cell.angle_gamma   90.00
#
_symmetry.space_group_name_H-M   'P 1'
#
loop_
_entity.id
_entity.type
_entity.pdbx_description
1 polymer ?
#
loop_
_entity_poly.entity_id
_entity_poly.type
_entity_poly.pdbx_seq_one_letter_code
_entity_poly.pdbx_strand_id
1 'polypeptide(L)'
;MRRERAEDREARRRIREDLDVNFLVEASAGSGKTTSLVDRIVALVAGGHARMGEIAAVTFTRKAAAEIRERVQNELERRLRSARGAERERVERALGDLGGATLGTVHSFCARMLRLFPVEAGVDPSFEELEEE
;
A
#
# COMPACT_ATOMS: atom_id res chain seq x y z
N MET A 1 4.45 31.00 -3.34
CA MET A 1 5.37 30.07 -4.03
C MET A 1 6.48 29.47 -3.15
N ARG A 2 7.43 30.21 -2.53
CA ARG A 2 8.50 29.57 -1.70
C ARG A 2 7.98 28.92 -0.42
N ARG A 3 7.05 29.57 0.28
CA ARG A 3 6.40 29.08 1.50
C ARG A 3 5.54 27.84 1.23
N GLU A 4 4.68 27.92 0.23
CA GLU A 4 3.84 26.82 -0.27
C GLU A 4 4.64 25.56 -0.66
N ARG A 5 5.80 25.73 -1.33
CA ARG A 5 6.71 24.61 -1.61
C ARG A 5 7.37 24.02 -0.36
N ALA A 6 7.59 24.83 0.68
CA ALA A 6 8.13 24.34 1.95
C ALA A 6 7.06 23.54 2.72
N GLU A 7 5.81 24.02 2.69
CA GLU A 7 4.65 23.35 3.29
C GLU A 7 4.37 21.99 2.62
N ASP A 8 4.43 21.88 1.27
CA ASP A 8 4.30 20.58 0.56
C ASP A 8 5.41 19.59 0.95
N ARG A 9 6.67 20.05 1.01
CA ARG A 9 7.80 19.18 1.41
C ARG A 9 7.62 18.64 2.82
N GLU A 10 7.17 19.49 3.74
CA GLU A 10 6.92 19.11 5.11
C GLU A 10 5.77 18.10 5.22
N ALA A 11 4.66 18.32 4.50
CA ALA A 11 3.56 17.37 4.43
C ALA A 11 4.02 15.98 3.93
N ARG A 12 4.83 15.93 2.86
CA ARG A 12 5.40 14.67 2.35
C ARG A 12 6.34 13.99 3.33
N ARG A 13 7.15 14.77 4.05
CA ARG A 13 8.03 14.24 5.11
C ARG A 13 7.20 13.57 6.19
N ARG A 14 6.15 14.23 6.69
CA ARG A 14 5.23 13.69 7.69
C ARG A 14 4.51 12.43 7.22
N ILE A 15 4.07 12.37 5.96
CA ILE A 15 3.48 11.15 5.38
C ILE A 15 4.46 9.97 5.41
N ARG A 16 5.77 10.22 5.30
CA ARG A 16 6.79 9.15 5.32
C ARG A 16 7.26 8.78 6.73
N GLU A 17 7.32 9.75 7.63
CA GLU A 17 7.99 9.60 8.93
C GLU A 17 7.00 9.43 10.09
N ASP A 18 5.82 10.06 10.06
CA ASP A 18 4.81 9.96 11.11
C ASP A 18 3.93 8.72 10.83
N LEU A 19 4.40 7.53 11.19
CA LEU A 19 3.76 6.27 10.79
C LEU A 19 2.56 5.86 11.68
N ASP A 20 2.45 6.43 12.88
CA ASP A 20 1.42 6.08 13.88
C ASP A 20 0.19 7.01 13.88
N VAL A 21 0.04 7.83 12.85
CA VAL A 21 -1.09 8.77 12.72
C VAL A 21 -1.82 8.62 11.40
N ASN A 22 -3.09 9.02 11.39
CA ASN A 22 -3.92 9.01 10.20
C ASN A 22 -3.73 10.29 9.39
N PHE A 23 -3.70 10.15 8.05
CA PHE A 23 -3.61 11.27 7.12
C PHE A 23 -4.82 11.28 6.18
N LEU A 24 -5.41 12.45 6.02
CA LEU A 24 -6.21 12.80 4.85
C LEU A 24 -5.35 13.65 3.93
N VAL A 25 -5.11 13.16 2.71
CA VAL A 25 -4.25 13.84 1.73
C VAL A 25 -5.09 14.39 0.61
N GLU A 26 -5.30 15.71 0.63
CA GLU A 26 -5.92 16.45 -0.46
C GLU A 26 -4.85 16.98 -1.41
N ALA A 27 -4.94 16.62 -2.69
CA ALA A 27 -4.04 17.16 -3.69
C ALA A 27 -4.65 17.05 -5.10
N SER A 28 -4.28 17.97 -6.00
CA SER A 28 -4.73 17.98 -7.39
C SER A 28 -4.27 16.74 -8.18
N ALA A 29 -4.82 16.51 -9.37
CA ALA A 29 -4.29 15.50 -10.30
C ALA A 29 -2.80 15.77 -10.60
N GLY A 30 -2.00 14.72 -10.75
CA GLY A 30 -0.56 14.85 -11.08
C GLY A 30 0.36 15.31 -9.93
N SER A 31 -0.17 15.60 -8.74
CA SER A 31 0.61 16.06 -7.57
C SER A 31 1.44 14.98 -6.85
N GLY A 32 1.40 13.73 -7.30
CA GLY A 32 2.17 12.63 -6.68
C GLY A 32 1.54 12.06 -5.40
N LYS A 33 0.21 12.05 -5.28
CA LYS A 33 -0.52 11.33 -4.21
C LYS A 33 -0.10 9.85 -4.15
N THR A 34 -0.10 9.18 -5.30
CA THR A 34 0.31 7.78 -5.41
C THR A 34 1.75 7.57 -4.97
N THR A 35 2.67 8.46 -5.35
CA THR A 35 4.06 8.40 -4.88
C THR A 35 4.15 8.50 -3.36
N SER A 36 3.39 9.42 -2.75
CA SER A 36 3.38 9.58 -1.29
C SER A 36 2.79 8.34 -0.58
N LEU A 37 1.76 7.71 -1.16
CA LEU A 37 1.20 6.46 -0.66
C LEU A 37 2.22 5.30 -0.74
N VAL A 38 2.93 5.15 -1.87
CA VAL A 38 3.97 4.14 -2.08
C VAL A 38 5.11 4.33 -1.09
N ASP A 39 5.61 5.57 -0.96
CA ASP A 39 6.67 5.91 -0.01
C ASP A 39 6.28 5.55 1.43
N ARG A 40 5.02 5.78 1.82
CA ARG A 40 4.51 5.44 3.16
C ARG A 40 4.45 3.92 3.36
N ILE A 41 3.96 3.15 2.39
CA ILE A 41 3.94 1.68 2.46
C ILE A 41 5.36 1.14 2.65
N VAL A 42 6.31 1.63 1.86
CA VAL A 42 7.71 1.19 1.99
C VAL A 42 8.31 1.61 3.34
N ALA A 43 8.01 2.81 3.83
CA ALA A 43 8.47 3.27 5.14
C ALA A 43 7.93 2.40 6.29
N LEU A 44 6.65 2.01 6.25
CA LEU A 44 6.04 1.08 7.22
C LEU A 44 6.83 -0.24 7.30
N VAL A 45 7.12 -0.83 6.15
CA VAL A 45 7.77 -2.15 6.08
C VAL A 45 9.26 -2.08 6.36
N ALA A 46 9.97 -1.15 5.71
CA ALA A 46 11.40 -0.95 5.93
C ALA A 46 11.71 -0.51 7.37
N GLY A 47 10.82 0.28 7.99
CA GLY A 47 10.91 0.68 9.40
C GLY A 47 10.54 -0.41 10.39
N GLY A 48 9.91 -1.50 9.94
CA GLY A 48 9.46 -2.59 10.83
C GLY A 48 8.19 -2.29 11.62
N HIS A 49 7.39 -1.32 11.18
CA HIS A 49 6.10 -0.98 11.78
C HIS A 49 4.99 -1.93 11.33
N ALA A 50 5.14 -2.54 10.15
CA ALA A 50 4.22 -3.55 9.63
C ALA A 50 4.94 -4.53 8.71
N ARG A 51 4.43 -5.76 8.62
CA ARG A 51 4.74 -6.71 7.55
C ARG A 51 3.88 -6.39 6.33
N MET A 52 4.33 -6.80 5.16
CA MET A 52 3.58 -6.56 3.91
C MET A 52 2.15 -7.14 3.97
N GLY A 53 1.97 -8.32 4.58
CA GLY A 53 0.66 -8.94 4.76
C GLY A 53 -0.28 -8.23 5.77
N GLU A 54 0.23 -7.29 6.54
CA GLU A 54 -0.54 -6.48 7.50
C GLU A 54 -1.04 -5.16 6.88
N ILE A 55 -0.67 -4.88 5.63
CA ILE A 55 -1.05 -3.67 4.90
C ILE A 55 -2.15 -3.99 3.89
N ALA A 56 -3.27 -3.26 3.99
CA ALA A 56 -4.30 -3.22 2.97
C ALA A 56 -4.27 -1.86 2.25
N ALA A 57 -3.76 -1.85 1.01
CA ALA A 57 -3.83 -0.70 0.12
C ALA A 57 -4.87 -0.97 -0.97
N VAL A 58 -5.98 -0.23 -0.91
CA VAL A 58 -7.12 -0.42 -1.80
C VAL A 58 -7.33 0.78 -2.71
N THR A 59 -7.86 0.53 -3.90
CA THR A 59 -8.24 1.56 -4.88
C THR A 59 -9.49 1.15 -5.65
N PHE A 60 -9.97 2.01 -6.55
CA PHE A 60 -11.21 1.78 -7.30
C PHE A 60 -11.01 0.86 -8.51
N THR A 61 -9.86 0.91 -9.18
CA THR A 61 -9.66 0.21 -10.45
C THR A 61 -8.53 -0.82 -10.36
N ARG A 62 -8.69 -1.95 -11.08
CA ARG A 62 -7.64 -2.98 -11.19
C ARG A 62 -6.34 -2.41 -11.77
N LYS A 63 -6.46 -1.47 -12.72
CA LYS A 63 -5.31 -0.76 -13.31
C LYS A 63 -4.53 0.04 -12.27
N ALA A 64 -5.20 0.83 -11.44
CA ALA A 64 -4.54 1.59 -10.38
C ALA A 64 -3.91 0.67 -9.33
N ALA A 65 -4.55 -0.46 -9.02
CA ALA A 65 -3.99 -1.44 -8.08
C ALA A 65 -2.70 -2.06 -8.63
N ALA A 66 -2.69 -2.44 -9.91
CA ALA A 66 -1.50 -2.95 -10.59
C ALA A 66 -0.36 -1.92 -10.60
N GLU A 67 -0.68 -0.65 -10.88
CA GLU A 67 0.29 0.44 -10.85
C GLU A 67 0.87 0.66 -9.45
N ILE A 68 0.05 0.64 -8.39
CA ILE A 68 0.53 0.74 -7.01
C ILE A 68 1.46 -0.44 -6.68
N ARG A 69 1.07 -1.66 -7.04
CA ARG A 69 1.86 -2.88 -6.80
C ARG A 69 3.23 -2.79 -7.46
N GLU A 70 3.27 -2.42 -8.74
CA GLU A 70 4.52 -2.23 -9.49
C GLU A 70 5.41 -1.16 -8.85
N ARG A 71 4.82 -0.02 -8.46
CA ARG A 71 5.57 1.07 -7.81
C ARG A 71 6.12 0.65 -6.44
N VAL A 72 5.36 -0.08 -5.63
CA VAL A 72 5.83 -0.61 -4.34
C VAL A 72 6.99 -1.60 -4.55
N GLN A 73 6.88 -2.49 -5.53
CA GLN A 73 7.96 -3.42 -5.88
C GLN A 73 9.24 -2.66 -6.24
N ASN A 74 9.16 -1.74 -7.20
CA ASN A 74 10.29 -0.94 -7.67
C ASN A 74 10.94 -0.12 -6.54
N GLU A 75 10.13 0.38 -5.62
CA GLU A 75 10.59 1.13 -4.45
C GLU A 75 11.34 0.24 -3.46
N LEU A 76 10.80 -0.94 -3.13
CA LEU A 76 11.46 -1.92 -2.27
C LEU A 76 12.78 -2.40 -2.88
N GLU A 77 12.81 -2.71 -4.18
CA GLU A 77 14.04 -3.07 -4.90
C GLU A 77 15.07 -1.95 -4.86
N ARG A 78 14.64 -0.68 -4.99
CA ARG A 78 15.53 0.47 -4.83
C ARG A 78 16.08 0.55 -3.41
N ARG A 79 15.22 0.40 -2.41
CA ARG A 79 15.61 0.46 -1.00
C ARG A 79 16.57 -0.65 -0.63
N LEU A 80 16.38 -1.85 -1.19
CA LEU A 80 17.23 -3.00 -0.96
C LEU A 80 18.70 -2.76 -1.33
N ARG A 81 18.96 -1.93 -2.36
CA ARG A 81 20.33 -1.62 -2.81
C ARG A 81 21.17 -0.89 -1.76
N SER A 82 20.54 -0.15 -0.85
CA SER A 82 21.23 0.62 0.20
C SER A 82 20.91 0.17 1.62
N ALA A 83 19.88 -0.66 1.82
CA ALA A 83 19.49 -1.21 3.12
C ALA A 83 20.57 -2.12 3.71
N ARG A 84 20.69 -2.11 5.04
CA ARG A 84 21.66 -2.92 5.80
C ARG A 84 21.01 -3.53 7.05
N GLY A 85 21.60 -4.62 7.55
CA GLY A 85 21.15 -5.30 8.77
C GLY A 85 19.66 -5.63 8.75
N ALA A 86 18.97 -5.36 9.85
CA ALA A 86 17.55 -5.68 10.01
C ALA A 86 16.63 -5.00 8.98
N GLU A 87 16.99 -3.81 8.45
CA GLU A 87 16.20 -3.18 7.38
C GLU A 87 16.25 -4.01 6.10
N ARG A 88 17.43 -4.52 5.75
CA ARG A 88 17.62 -5.36 4.57
C ARG A 88 16.74 -6.61 4.63
N GLU A 89 16.78 -7.31 5.77
CA GLU A 89 15.98 -8.52 6.00
C GLU A 89 14.47 -8.24 5.88
N ARG A 90 14.00 -7.10 6.41
CA ARG A 90 12.59 -6.70 6.28
C ARG A 90 12.20 -6.43 4.83
N VAL A 91 13.05 -5.72 4.08
CA VAL A 91 12.80 -5.39 2.67
C VAL A 91 12.83 -6.65 1.79
N GLU A 92 13.79 -7.56 2.00
CA GLU A 92 13.86 -8.84 1.28
C GLU A 92 12.61 -9.69 1.53
N ARG A 93 12.17 -9.79 2.79
CA ARG A 93 10.91 -10.47 3.13
C ARG A 93 9.71 -9.81 2.46
N ALA A 94 9.63 -8.48 2.48
CA ALA A 94 8.54 -7.73 1.87
C ALA A 94 8.38 -7.98 0.37
N LEU A 95 9.51 -8.12 -0.34
CA LEU A 95 9.53 -8.48 -1.76
C LEU A 95 9.01 -9.90 -1.98
N GLY A 96 9.40 -10.86 -1.15
CA GLY A 96 8.88 -12.23 -1.19
C GLY A 96 7.38 -12.32 -0.90
N ASP A 97 6.89 -11.50 0.03
CA ASP A 97 5.48 -11.48 0.45
C ASP A 97 4.56 -10.68 -0.50
N LEU A 98 5.11 -9.97 -1.49
CA LEU A 98 4.36 -9.04 -2.32
C LEU A 98 3.21 -9.74 -3.08
N GLY A 99 3.40 -10.99 -3.50
CA GLY A 99 2.37 -11.79 -4.17
C GLY A 99 1.10 -11.98 -3.33
N GLY A 100 1.24 -12.11 -2.01
CA GLY A 100 0.12 -12.24 -1.06
C GLY A 100 -0.39 -10.92 -0.50
N ALA A 101 0.25 -9.79 -0.84
CA ALA A 101 -0.09 -8.48 -0.31
C ALA A 101 -1.46 -8.00 -0.79
N THR A 102 -2.19 -7.35 0.12
CA THR A 102 -3.49 -6.73 -0.19
C THR A 102 -3.27 -5.37 -0.87
N LEU A 103 -2.74 -5.42 -2.09
CA LEU A 103 -2.60 -4.29 -3.01
C LEU A 103 -3.59 -4.54 -4.16
N GLY A 104 -4.80 -3.99 -4.03
CA GLY A 104 -5.96 -4.44 -4.80
C GLY A 104 -7.08 -3.40 -4.92
N THR A 105 -8.22 -3.84 -5.44
CA THR A 105 -9.44 -3.04 -5.42
C THR A 105 -10.19 -3.22 -4.10
N VAL A 106 -11.08 -2.27 -3.78
CA VAL A 106 -12.02 -2.42 -2.65
C VAL A 106 -12.79 -3.75 -2.76
N HIS A 107 -13.31 -4.08 -3.96
CA HIS A 107 -14.00 -5.36 -4.21
C HIS A 107 -13.12 -6.58 -3.89
N SER A 108 -11.88 -6.63 -4.38
CA SER A 108 -10.97 -7.75 -4.11
C SER A 108 -10.63 -7.91 -2.63
N PHE A 109 -10.57 -6.79 -1.88
CA PHE A 109 -10.37 -6.82 -0.44
C PHE A 109 -11.60 -7.36 0.29
N CYS A 110 -12.79 -6.87 -0.04
CA CYS A 110 -14.05 -7.37 0.53
C CYS A 110 -14.24 -8.86 0.22
N ALA A 111 -14.00 -9.28 -1.03
CA ALA A 111 -14.10 -10.68 -1.42
C ALA A 111 -13.12 -11.56 -0.65
N ARG A 112 -11.88 -11.10 -0.40
CA ARG A 112 -10.92 -11.80 0.45
C ARG A 112 -11.44 -11.95 1.89
N MET A 113 -12.02 -10.91 2.47
CA MET A 113 -12.59 -10.97 3.82
C MET A 113 -13.76 -11.96 3.91
N LEU A 114 -14.66 -11.96 2.92
CA LEU A 114 -15.78 -12.91 2.85
C LEU A 114 -15.28 -14.36 2.75
N ARG A 115 -14.22 -14.62 1.97
CA ARG A 115 -13.62 -15.95 1.86
C ARG A 115 -12.89 -16.42 3.12
N LEU A 116 -12.46 -15.50 3.99
CA LEU A 116 -11.85 -15.85 5.27
C LEU A 116 -12.88 -16.28 6.33
N PHE A 117 -14.10 -15.75 6.24
CA PHE A 117 -15.19 -15.98 7.21
C PHE A 117 -16.53 -16.27 6.49
N PRO A 118 -16.60 -17.29 5.62
CA PRO A 118 -17.76 -17.49 4.76
C PRO A 118 -19.02 -17.87 5.54
N VAL A 119 -18.87 -18.63 6.64
CA VAL A 119 -19.98 -19.06 7.50
C VAL A 119 -20.58 -17.86 8.23
N GLU A 120 -19.74 -17.04 8.85
CA GLU A 120 -20.15 -15.82 9.56
C GLU A 120 -20.77 -14.79 8.61
N ALA A 121 -20.25 -14.71 7.38
CA ALA A 121 -20.80 -13.86 6.33
C ALA A 121 -22.08 -14.42 5.68
N GLY A 122 -22.45 -15.68 5.94
CA GLY A 122 -23.61 -16.33 5.33
C GLY A 122 -23.49 -16.52 3.82
N VAL A 123 -22.26 -16.68 3.30
CA VAL A 123 -21.99 -16.87 1.86
C VAL A 123 -21.41 -18.26 1.59
N ASP A 124 -21.67 -18.76 0.39
CA ASP A 124 -21.03 -19.99 -0.09
C ASP A 124 -19.50 -19.77 -0.19
N PRO A 125 -18.64 -20.64 0.36
CA PRO A 125 -17.18 -20.51 0.23
C PRO A 125 -16.68 -20.46 -1.23
N SER A 126 -17.47 -20.98 -2.16
CA SER A 126 -17.23 -20.99 -3.61
C SER A 126 -17.95 -19.87 -4.37
N PHE A 127 -18.41 -18.80 -3.69
CA PHE A 127 -19.06 -17.68 -4.36
C PHE A 127 -18.16 -17.05 -5.44
N GLU A 128 -18.81 -16.64 -6.53
CA GLU A 128 -18.19 -15.91 -7.62
C GLU A 128 -18.71 -14.46 -7.64
N GLU A 129 -17.83 -13.53 -8.02
CA GLU A 129 -18.22 -12.14 -8.24
C GLU A 129 -18.98 -12.08 -9.57
N LEU A 130 -20.23 -11.61 -9.54
CA LEU A 130 -20.99 -11.37 -10.77
C LEU A 130 -20.37 -10.18 -11.52
N GLU A 131 -20.17 -10.32 -12.83
CA GLU A 131 -19.81 -9.20 -13.68
C GLU A 131 -21.07 -8.34 -13.93
N GLU A 132 -20.91 -7.01 -13.93
CA GLU A 132 -21.98 -6.10 -14.35
C GLU A 132 -22.18 -6.26 -15.87
N GLU A 133 -23.41 -6.59 -16.30
CA GLU A 133 -23.81 -6.70 -17.71
C GLU A 133 -23.67 -5.38 -18.48
#